data_AF-A0A9P8PTW7-F1
#
_entry.id   AF-A0A9P8PTW7-F1
#
_cell.length_a   1.000
_cell.length_b   1.000
_cell.length_c   1.000
_cell.angle_alpha   90.00
_cell.angle_beta   90.00
_cell.angle_gamma   90.00
#
_symmetry.space_group_name_H-M   'P 1'
#
loop_
_entity.id
_entity.type
_entity.pdbx_description
1 polymer ?
#
loop_
_entity_poly.entity_id
_entity_poly.type
_entity_poly.pdbx_seq_one_letter_code
_entity_poly.pdbx_strand_id
1 'polypeptide(L)'
;MQASQDNKNNAIDFSSIPVEALESLRLRLTQLASLSSTLTSYSEILDQTVTYPLPQFPTTEQEGLLTTLLRKKALPEVIDWIKESKENSTDILLKDDEDSTRWAAELVLNKRNEYNFNDESDGDMMVTDLKPEPKLNVDQVLKYMYQGVLPEKK
;
A
#
# COMPACT_ATOMS: atom_id res chain seq x y z
N MET A 1 44.08 -29.82 -1.51
CA MET A 1 43.98 -29.08 -2.78
C MET A 1 43.01 -29.89 -3.62
N GLN A 2 41.75 -29.51 -3.85
CA GLN A 2 41.22 -28.22 -4.23
C GLN A 2 39.75 -28.16 -3.76
N ALA A 3 39.36 -27.13 -3.02
CA ALA A 3 37.97 -26.73 -2.85
C ALA A 3 37.88 -25.32 -3.43
N SER A 4 37.30 -25.18 -4.61
CA SER A 4 37.04 -23.87 -5.24
C SER A 4 35.57 -23.79 -5.60
N GLN A 5 34.81 -23.33 -4.61
CA GLN A 5 33.69 -22.41 -4.67
C GLN A 5 32.93 -22.30 -6.01
N ASP A 6 31.85 -23.07 -6.14
CA ASP A 6 30.68 -22.72 -6.93
C ASP A 6 29.71 -21.92 -6.04
N ASN A 7 30.04 -20.65 -5.76
CA ASN A 7 29.06 -19.71 -5.23
C ASN A 7 28.51 -18.90 -6.40
N LYS A 8 27.53 -19.48 -7.12
CA LYS A 8 26.74 -18.73 -8.09
C LYS A 8 25.86 -17.78 -7.31
N ASN A 9 26.32 -16.52 -7.23
CA ASN A 9 25.49 -15.38 -6.87
C ASN A 9 24.24 -15.42 -7.74
N ASN A 10 23.13 -15.89 -7.17
CA ASN A 10 21.81 -15.85 -7.77
C ASN A 10 21.33 -14.40 -7.66
N ALA A 11 21.98 -13.49 -8.39
CA ALA A 11 21.47 -12.15 -8.61
C ALA A 11 20.20 -12.33 -9.44
N ILE A 12 19.05 -12.26 -8.76
CA ILE A 12 17.75 -12.29 -9.41
C ILE A 12 17.74 -11.11 -10.38
N ASP A 13 17.73 -11.41 -11.67
CA ASP A 13 17.81 -10.40 -12.72
C ASP A 13 16.44 -9.72 -12.88
N PHE A 14 16.28 -8.56 -12.24
CA PHE A 14 15.04 -7.78 -12.27
C PHE A 14 14.88 -6.93 -13.54
N SER A 15 15.87 -6.93 -14.45
CA SER A 15 15.85 -6.12 -15.68
C SER A 15 14.76 -6.55 -16.67
N SER A 16 14.32 -7.81 -16.57
CA SER A 16 13.28 -8.39 -17.44
C SER A 16 11.85 -8.22 -16.91
N ILE A 17 11.66 -7.62 -15.73
CA ILE A 17 10.31 -7.37 -15.20
C ILE A 17 9.82 -6.03 -15.76
N PRO A 18 8.74 -6.02 -16.58
CA PRO A 18 8.18 -4.78 -17.06
C PRO A 18 7.59 -4.00 -15.88
N VAL A 19 8.21 -2.87 -15.52
CA VAL A 19 7.77 -1.97 -14.45
C VAL A 19 6.30 -1.56 -14.63
N GLU A 20 5.88 -1.38 -15.89
CA GLU A 20 4.50 -1.08 -16.27
C GLU A 20 3.50 -2.17 -15.84
N ALA A 21 3.86 -3.45 -15.97
CA ALA A 21 2.98 -4.53 -15.55
C ALA A 21 2.80 -4.55 -14.03
N LEU A 22 3.88 -4.27 -13.28
CA LEU A 22 3.87 -4.21 -11.82
C LEU A 22 3.00 -3.05 -11.33
N GLU A 23 3.14 -1.87 -11.93
CA GLU A 23 2.29 -0.71 -11.62
C GLU A 23 0.82 -0.95 -11.96
N SER A 24 0.53 -1.59 -13.11
CA SER A 24 -0.84 -1.96 -13.46
C SER A 24 -1.46 -2.97 -12.48
N LEU A 25 -0.65 -3.86 -11.91
CA LEU A 25 -1.09 -4.83 -10.91
C LEU A 25 -1.38 -4.14 -9.58
N ARG A 26 -0.46 -3.27 -9.12
CA ARG A 26 -0.65 -2.46 -7.90
C ARG A 26 -1.93 -1.66 -7.95
N LEU A 27 -2.19 -0.97 -9.07
CA LEU A 27 -3.43 -0.20 -9.24
C LEU A 27 -4.67 -1.09 -9.13
N ARG A 28 -4.67 -2.26 -9.79
CA ARG A 28 -5.78 -3.21 -9.72
C ARG A 28 -6.00 -3.77 -8.32
N LEU A 29 -4.93 -4.06 -7.59
CA LEU A 29 -5.02 -4.52 -6.19
C LEU A 29 -5.63 -3.44 -5.29
N THR A 30 -5.21 -2.18 -5.44
CA THR A 30 -5.81 -1.06 -4.71
C THR A 30 -7.29 -0.87 -5.04
N GLN A 31 -7.67 -0.98 -6.31
CA GLN A 31 -9.07 -0.91 -6.74
C GLN A 31 -9.90 -2.05 -6.16
N LEU A 32 -9.38 -3.29 -6.16
CA LEU A 32 -10.05 -4.45 -5.58
C LEU A 32 -10.21 -4.31 -4.07
N ALA A 33 -9.17 -3.84 -3.37
CA ALA A 33 -9.23 -3.58 -1.93
C ALA A 33 -10.30 -2.52 -1.58
N SER A 34 -10.36 -1.44 -2.37
CA SER A 34 -11.39 -0.40 -2.22
C SER A 34 -12.80 -0.96 -2.43
N LEU A 35 -13.01 -1.72 -3.52
CA LEU A 35 -14.30 -2.38 -3.80
C LEU A 35 -14.71 -3.35 -2.67
N SER A 36 -13.76 -4.13 -2.15
CA SER A 36 -14.01 -5.06 -1.05
C SER A 36 -14.43 -4.32 0.23
N SER A 37 -13.76 -3.20 0.53
CA SER A 37 -14.10 -2.35 1.67
C SER A 37 -15.50 -1.74 1.57
N THR A 38 -15.89 -1.24 0.39
CA THR A 38 -17.24 -0.71 0.18
C THR A 38 -18.29 -1.81 0.25
N LEU A 39 -18.03 -2.99 -0.33
CA LEU A 39 -18.93 -4.14 -0.26
C LEU A 39 -19.12 -4.63 1.18
N THR A 40 -18.04 -4.65 1.97
CA THR A 40 -18.09 -5.02 3.40
C THR A 40 -18.93 -4.02 4.19
N SER A 41 -18.76 -2.72 3.91
CA SER A 41 -19.50 -1.63 4.57
C SER A 41 -21.01 -1.71 4.31
N TYR A 42 -21.42 -2.12 3.10
CA TYR A 42 -22.84 -2.26 2.72
C TYR A 42 -23.35 -3.71 2.76
N SER A 43 -22.59 -4.63 3.35
CA SER A 43 -22.88 -6.07 3.30
C SER A 43 -24.27 -6.41 3.86
N GLU A 44 -24.65 -5.80 4.99
CA GLU A 44 -25.95 -6.04 5.63
C GLU A 44 -27.13 -5.66 4.74
N ILE A 45 -27.07 -4.50 4.08
CA ILE A 45 -28.13 -4.03 3.17
C ILE A 45 -28.18 -4.92 1.93
N LEU A 46 -27.02 -5.24 1.36
CA LEU A 46 -26.95 -6.03 0.13
C LEU A 46 -27.44 -7.46 0.33
N ASP A 47 -27.21 -8.05 1.50
CA ASP A 47 -27.69 -9.39 1.84
C ASP A 47 -29.22 -9.43 2.01
N GLN A 48 -29.82 -8.34 2.50
CA GLN A 48 -31.28 -8.21 2.61
C GLN A 48 -31.97 -7.92 1.27
N THR A 49 -31.26 -7.34 0.30
CA THR A 49 -31.84 -6.97 -1.01
C THR A 49 -31.85 -8.16 -1.98
N VAL A 50 -33.01 -8.43 -2.58
CA VAL A 50 -33.15 -9.46 -3.63
C VAL A 50 -33.32 -8.79 -4.99
N THR A 51 -32.40 -9.08 -5.91
CA THR A 51 -32.45 -8.58 -7.28
C THR A 51 -33.38 -9.43 -8.15
N TYR A 52 -34.35 -8.79 -8.82
CA TYR A 52 -35.24 -9.41 -9.79
C TYR A 52 -35.40 -8.50 -11.03
N PRO A 53 -35.66 -9.04 -12.23
CA PRO A 53 -35.89 -8.22 -13.42
C PRO A 53 -37.19 -7.41 -13.30
N LEU A 54 -37.18 -6.21 -13.87
CA LEU A 54 -38.38 -5.37 -13.97
C LEU A 54 -39.43 -6.03 -14.89
N PRO A 55 -40.74 -5.83 -14.64
CA PRO A 55 -41.80 -6.34 -15.53
C PRO A 55 -41.74 -5.81 -16.96
N GLN A 56 -41.07 -4.67 -17.16
CA GLN A 56 -40.86 -4.04 -18.47
C GLN A 56 -39.65 -4.61 -19.22
N PHE A 57 -38.82 -5.43 -18.57
CA PHE A 57 -37.68 -6.07 -19.22
C PHE A 57 -38.18 -7.23 -20.10
N PRO A 58 -37.73 -7.34 -21.37
CA PRO A 58 -38.18 -8.37 -22.31
C PRO A 58 -37.65 -9.76 -21.90
N THR A 59 -38.33 -10.36 -20.93
CA THR A 59 -37.88 -11.56 -20.21
C THR A 59 -37.91 -12.80 -21.11
N THR A 60 -38.82 -12.86 -22.09
CA THR A 60 -38.98 -14.00 -23.02
C THR A 60 -38.01 -13.97 -24.20
N GLU A 61 -37.57 -12.80 -24.64
CA GLU A 61 -36.65 -12.67 -25.78
C GLU A 61 -35.18 -12.80 -25.36
N GLN A 62 -34.86 -12.47 -24.09
CA GLN A 62 -33.49 -12.40 -23.59
C GLN A 62 -33.26 -13.23 -22.32
N GLU A 63 -33.92 -14.39 -22.19
CA GLU A 63 -33.79 -15.27 -21.02
C GLU A 63 -32.34 -15.75 -20.79
N GLY A 64 -31.64 -16.12 -21.86
CA GLY A 64 -30.24 -16.58 -21.78
C GLY A 64 -29.27 -15.52 -21.27
N LEU A 65 -29.54 -14.24 -21.57
CA LEU A 65 -28.74 -13.12 -21.05
C LEU A 65 -29.04 -12.89 -19.57
N LEU A 66 -30.32 -12.93 -19.19
CA LEU A 66 -30.75 -12.72 -17.81
C LEU A 66 -30.17 -13.79 -16.86
N THR A 67 -30.22 -15.06 -17.25
CA THR A 67 -29.68 -16.18 -16.47
C THR A 67 -28.16 -16.13 -16.35
N THR A 68 -27.46 -15.43 -17.26
CA THR A 68 -26.03 -15.19 -17.17
C THR A 68 -25.72 -13.99 -16.27
N LEU A 69 -26.45 -12.88 -16.42
CA LEU A 69 -26.25 -11.65 -15.63
C LEU A 69 -26.60 -11.83 -14.15
N LEU A 70 -27.68 -12.56 -13.85
CA LEU A 70 -28.14 -12.82 -12.47
C LEU A 70 -27.53 -14.08 -11.86
N ARG A 71 -26.55 -14.71 -12.54
CA ARG A 71 -25.88 -15.90 -12.02
C ARG A 71 -25.04 -15.54 -10.79
N LYS A 72 -25.35 -16.15 -9.64
CA LYS A 72 -24.52 -16.07 -8.42
C LYS A 72 -23.42 -17.13 -8.32
N LYS A 73 -23.39 -18.10 -9.25
CA LYS A 73 -22.41 -19.19 -9.23
C LYS A 73 -21.04 -18.69 -9.69
N ALA A 74 -20.04 -18.83 -8.81
CA ALA A 74 -18.64 -18.54 -9.11
C ALA A 74 -18.10 -19.45 -10.24
N LEU A 75 -16.95 -19.06 -10.80
CA LEU A 75 -16.25 -19.85 -11.80
C LEU A 75 -15.91 -21.25 -11.25
N PRO A 76 -15.97 -22.31 -12.09
CA PRO A 76 -15.73 -23.68 -11.64
C PRO A 76 -14.35 -23.85 -10.98
N GLU A 77 -13.31 -23.22 -11.51
CA GLU A 77 -11.95 -23.25 -10.95
C GLU A 77 -11.90 -22.77 -9.49
N VAL A 78 -12.64 -21.70 -9.18
CA VAL A 78 -12.70 -21.15 -7.82
C VAL A 78 -13.41 -22.10 -6.86
N ILE A 79 -14.43 -22.81 -7.34
CA ILE A 79 -15.14 -23.81 -6.54
C ILE A 79 -14.21 -24.98 -6.22
N ASP A 80 -13.42 -25.42 -7.19
CA ASP A 80 -12.45 -26.50 -7.01
C ASP A 80 -11.37 -26.10 -6.00
N TRP A 81 -10.85 -24.87 -6.07
CA TRP A 81 -9.89 -24.35 -5.07
C TRP A 81 -10.48 -24.25 -3.68
N ILE A 82 -11.75 -23.83 -3.55
CA ILE A 82 -12.43 -23.81 -2.24
C ILE A 82 -12.56 -25.22 -1.66
N LYS A 83 -12.87 -26.20 -2.52
CA LYS A 83 -12.99 -27.60 -2.11
C LYS A 83 -11.65 -28.15 -1.65
N GLU A 84 -10.60 -27.97 -2.45
CA GLU A 84 -9.23 -28.36 -2.11
C GLU A 84 -8.76 -27.70 -0.81
N SER A 85 -9.01 -26.40 -0.65
CA SER A 85 -8.68 -25.67 0.57
C SER A 85 -9.37 -26.25 1.81
N LYS A 86 -10.64 -26.64 1.71
CA LYS A 86 -11.38 -27.28 2.81
C LYS A 86 -10.84 -28.66 3.16
N GLU A 87 -10.43 -29.45 2.17
CA GLU A 87 -9.83 -30.77 2.39
C GLU A 87 -8.44 -30.66 3.05
N ASN A 88 -7.68 -29.61 2.70
CA ASN A 88 -6.35 -29.34 3.26
C ASN A 88 -6.39 -28.61 4.62
N SER A 89 -7.53 -28.00 4.97
CA SER A 89 -7.67 -27.29 6.24
C SER A 89 -7.72 -28.28 7.39
N THR A 90 -6.69 -28.27 8.22
CA THR A 90 -6.68 -29.00 9.50
C THR A 90 -7.37 -28.15 10.56
N ASP A 91 -8.13 -28.77 11.46
CA ASP A 91 -8.93 -28.14 12.54
C ASP A 91 -8.04 -27.54 13.66
N ILE A 92 -6.99 -26.81 13.28
CA ILE A 92 -6.07 -26.15 14.21
C ILE A 92 -6.78 -24.88 14.73
N LEU A 93 -6.69 -24.65 16.04
CA LEU A 93 -7.37 -23.59 16.78
C LEU A 93 -6.90 -22.20 16.30
N LEU A 94 -7.62 -21.61 15.35
CA LEU A 94 -7.27 -20.35 14.65
C LEU A 94 -7.26 -19.11 15.56
N LYS A 95 -7.97 -19.15 16.70
CA LYS A 95 -8.18 -17.96 17.54
C LYS A 95 -6.89 -17.46 18.21
N ASP A 96 -6.02 -18.38 18.64
CA ASP A 96 -4.73 -18.01 19.24
C ASP A 96 -3.75 -17.44 18.19
N ASP A 97 -3.93 -17.79 16.91
CA ASP A 97 -3.13 -17.31 15.79
C ASP A 97 -3.50 -15.87 15.41
N GLU A 98 -4.78 -15.50 15.48
CA GLU A 98 -5.23 -14.12 15.24
C GLU A 98 -4.63 -13.12 16.24
N ASP A 99 -4.59 -13.46 17.52
CA ASP A 99 -4.01 -12.59 18.55
C ASP A 99 -2.48 -12.50 18.40
N SER A 100 -1.84 -13.61 18.05
CA SER A 100 -0.39 -13.66 17.77
C SER A 100 0.00 -12.80 16.57
N THR A 101 -0.76 -12.90 15.47
CA THR A 101 -0.52 -12.10 14.25
C THR A 101 -0.79 -10.63 14.48
N ARG A 102 -1.83 -10.28 15.26
CA ARG A 102 -2.09 -8.89 15.67
C ARG A 102 -0.94 -8.32 16.49
N TRP A 103 -0.46 -9.04 17.51
CA TRP A 103 0.69 -8.62 18.31
C TRP A 103 1.95 -8.40 17.44
N ALA A 104 2.24 -9.32 16.51
CA ALA A 104 3.38 -9.20 15.62
C ALA A 104 3.29 -7.95 14.72
N ALA A 105 2.09 -7.64 14.19
CA ALA A 105 1.86 -6.44 13.41
C ALA A 105 2.08 -5.16 14.23
N GLU A 106 1.57 -5.11 15.46
CA GLU A 106 1.76 -3.97 16.37
C GLU A 106 3.24 -3.74 16.72
N LEU A 107 3.98 -4.82 17.01
CA LEU A 107 5.41 -4.74 17.29
C LEU A 107 6.19 -4.14 16.12
N VAL A 108 5.90 -4.57 14.89
CA VAL A 108 6.53 -4.06 13.67
C VAL A 108 6.21 -2.58 13.46
N LEU A 109 4.96 -2.17 13.69
CA LEU A 109 4.55 -0.78 13.57
C LEU A 109 5.25 0.11 14.60
N ASN A 110 5.32 -0.32 15.86
CA ASN A 110 6.02 0.40 16.91
C ASN A 110 7.49 0.57 16.55
N LYS A 111 8.14 -0.52 16.12
CA LYS A 111 9.55 -0.47 15.75
C LYS A 111 9.80 0.40 14.52
N ARG A 112 8.91 0.34 13.52
CA ARG A 112 8.96 1.24 12.35
C ARG A 112 8.87 2.71 12.76
N ASN A 113 8.01 3.05 13.71
CA ASN A 113 7.81 4.43 14.16
C ASN A 113 9.00 4.96 15.00
N GLU A 114 9.77 4.07 15.63
CA GLU A 114 11.02 4.45 16.32
C GLU A 114 12.12 4.93 15.36
N TYR A 115 12.06 4.53 14.07
CA TYR A 115 13.05 4.94 13.06
C TYR A 115 12.50 6.03 12.14
N ASN A 116 13.23 7.13 12.01
CA ASN A 116 12.95 8.12 10.98
C ASN A 116 13.63 7.71 9.67
N PHE A 117 12.88 7.14 8.73
CA PHE A 117 13.38 6.75 7.41
C PHE A 117 13.60 7.92 6.44
N ASN A 118 13.18 9.13 6.83
CA ASN A 118 13.32 10.34 6.01
C ASN A 118 14.57 11.16 6.38
N ASP A 119 15.37 10.71 7.36
CA ASP A 119 16.61 11.39 7.68
C ASP A 119 17.67 11.01 6.64
N GLU A 120 17.91 11.91 5.71
CA GLU A 120 18.92 11.80 4.64
C GLU A 120 20.33 12.05 5.21
N SER A 121 20.62 11.54 6.41
CA SER A 121 21.87 11.76 7.13
C SER A 121 22.77 10.53 7.09
N ASP A 122 23.01 10.01 5.88
CA ASP A 122 24.20 9.19 5.64
C ASP A 122 24.84 9.57 4.31
N GLY A 123 25.69 10.60 4.38
CA GLY A 123 26.61 10.89 3.29
C GLY A 123 27.15 12.30 3.09
N ASP A 124 27.04 13.25 4.04
CA ASP A 124 27.95 14.42 4.01
C ASP A 124 28.15 15.04 5.39
N MET A 125 29.42 15.27 5.69
CA MET A 125 30.03 16.19 6.67
C MET A 125 29.14 16.70 7.83
N MET A 126 29.57 16.41 9.06
CA MET A 126 29.24 17.19 10.26
C MET A 126 29.44 18.69 9.97
N VAL A 127 28.38 19.40 9.60
CA VAL A 127 28.34 20.85 9.70
C VAL A 127 28.18 21.13 11.19
N THR A 128 29.32 21.20 11.87
CA THR A 128 29.43 21.77 13.21
C THR A 128 28.54 23.01 13.31
N ASP A 129 27.75 23.08 14.37
CA ASP A 129 26.77 24.09 14.76
C ASP A 129 27.26 25.56 14.77
N LEU A 130 27.73 26.09 13.65
CA LEU A 130 28.04 27.50 13.47
C LEU A 130 27.74 27.89 12.02
N LYS A 131 26.45 27.99 11.67
CA LYS A 131 26.09 28.94 10.61
C LYS A 131 26.28 30.32 11.24
N PRO A 132 27.30 31.12 10.86
CA PRO A 132 27.40 32.47 11.40
C PRO A 132 26.20 33.24 10.85
N GLU A 133 25.22 33.50 11.71
CA GLU A 133 24.22 34.53 11.46
C GLU A 133 24.96 35.77 10.96
N PRO A 134 24.63 36.29 9.76
CA PRO A 134 25.29 37.49 9.26
C PRO A 134 25.02 38.61 10.26
N LYS A 135 26.08 39.05 10.94
CA LYS A 135 26.00 39.97 12.10
C LYS A 135 25.32 41.30 11.78
N LEU A 136 25.15 41.66 10.51
CA LEU A 136 24.45 42.84 10.05
C LEU A 136 23.49 42.48 8.92
N ASN A 137 22.25 42.98 9.03
CA ASN A 137 21.26 42.86 7.98
C ASN A 137 21.61 43.84 6.84
N VAL A 138 21.63 43.33 5.60
CA VAL A 138 21.95 44.09 4.39
C VAL A 138 21.08 45.35 4.27
N ASP A 139 19.79 45.26 4.60
CA ASP A 139 18.87 46.41 4.53
C ASP A 139 19.20 47.50 5.56
N GLN A 140 19.72 47.14 6.73
CA GLN A 140 20.13 48.12 7.72
C GLN A 140 21.41 48.86 7.30
N VAL A 141 22.33 48.17 6.63
CA VAL A 141 23.54 48.78 6.05
C VAL A 141 23.18 49.72 4.91
N LEU A 142 22.27 49.30 4.01
CA LEU A 142 21.77 50.17 2.96
C LEU A 142 21.06 51.41 3.54
N LYS A 143 20.21 51.24 4.54
CA LYS A 143 19.52 52.36 5.19
C LYS A 143 20.49 53.36 5.83
N TYR A 144 21.57 52.89 6.45
CA TYR A 144 22.64 53.76 6.95
C TYR A 144 23.31 54.56 5.83
N MET A 145 23.67 53.92 4.70
CA MET A 145 24.35 54.62 3.60
C MET A 145 23.49 55.72 2.98
N TYR A 146 22.17 55.52 2.87
CA TYR A 146 21.28 56.48 2.22
C TYR A 146 20.72 57.54 3.17
N GLN A 147 20.52 57.22 4.44
CA GLN A 147 19.81 58.10 5.39
C GLN A 147 20.66 58.50 6.61
N GLY A 148 21.89 57.97 6.74
CA GLY A 148 22.81 58.25 7.84
C GLY A 148 22.41 57.62 9.18
N VAL A 149 21.39 56.75 9.21
CA VAL A 149 20.84 56.17 10.45
C VAL A 149 21.59 54.90 10.83
N LEU A 150 22.27 54.90 11.98
CA LEU A 150 23.11 53.80 12.45
C LEU A 150 22.31 52.48 12.61
N PRO A 151 22.85 51.34 12.18
CA PRO A 151 22.19 50.04 12.34
C PRO A 151 22.22 49.61 13.81
N GLU A 152 21.05 49.28 14.38
CA GLU A 152 20.98 48.70 15.72
C GLU A 152 21.44 47.24 15.68
N LYS A 153 22.46 46.91 16.46
CA LYS A 153 22.89 45.52 16.69
C LYS A 153 21.82 44.83 17.53
N LYS A 154 21.34 43.67 17.07
CA LYS A 154 20.65 42.72 17.94
C LYS A 154 21.64 42.06 18.90
#